data_AF-A0A1I4T2P3-F1
#
_entry.id   AF-A0A1I4T2P3-F1
#
_cell.length_a   1.000
_cell.length_b   1.000
_cell.length_c   1.000
_cell.angle_alpha   90.00
_cell.angle_beta   90.00
_cell.angle_gamma   90.00
#
_symmetry.space_group_name_H-M   'P 1'
#
loop_
_entity.id
_entity.type
_entity.pdbx_description
1 polymer ?
#
loop_
_entity_poly.entity_id
_entity_poly.type
_entity_poly.pdbx_seq_one_letter_code
_entity_poly.pdbx_strand_id
1 'polypeptide(L)'
;MAESWFALSQADRVEALEYAAAQSGRPAHLLEKDIWMVWTLAAICGSTIADVLTFKGGTSLSKVYKVIDRFSEDIDLTYDIRALVPEFDAILETCAAIQDKVNRLA
;
A
#
# COMPACT_ATOMS: atom_id res chain seq x y z
N MET A 1 3.90 -20.55 19.18
CA MET A 1 3.48 -19.38 18.38
C MET A 1 4.27 -18.21 18.91
N ALA A 2 4.93 -17.41 18.06
CA ALA A 2 5.57 -16.18 18.52
C ALA A 2 4.49 -15.23 19.06
N GLU A 3 4.81 -14.48 20.11
CA GLU A 3 3.91 -13.43 20.60
C GLU A 3 3.74 -12.34 19.55
N SER A 4 2.55 -11.72 19.52
CA SER A 4 2.31 -10.56 18.66
C SER A 4 3.19 -9.41 19.10
N TRP A 5 3.83 -8.71 18.15
CA TRP A 5 4.55 -7.45 18.40
C TRP A 5 3.73 -6.47 19.25
N PHE A 6 2.42 -6.41 19.00
CA PHE A 6 1.50 -5.50 19.69
C PHE A 6 1.16 -5.94 21.13
N ALA A 7 1.50 -7.16 21.52
CA ALA A 7 1.35 -7.67 22.89
C ALA A 7 2.61 -7.43 23.75
N LEU A 8 3.77 -7.17 23.12
CA LEU A 8 5.03 -6.95 23.82
C LEU A 8 5.01 -5.67 24.67
N SER A 9 5.74 -5.70 25.78
CA SER A 9 6.02 -4.49 26.58
C SER A 9 6.91 -3.52 25.80
N GLN A 10 6.98 -2.26 26.22
CA GLN A 10 7.87 -1.29 25.57
C GLN A 10 9.35 -1.71 25.67
N ALA A 11 9.76 -2.33 26.77
CA ALA A 11 11.13 -2.80 26.96
C ALA A 11 11.47 -3.93 25.96
N ASP A 12 10.58 -4.92 25.83
CA ASP A 12 10.78 -6.05 24.91
C ASP A 12 10.74 -5.60 23.45
N ARG A 13 9.90 -4.60 23.12
CA ARG A 13 9.89 -3.99 21.78
C ARG A 13 11.21 -3.34 21.44
N VAL A 14 11.77 -2.55 22.36
CA VAL A 14 13.06 -1.90 22.18
C VAL A 14 14.16 -2.95 22.01
N GLU A 15 14.21 -3.96 22.88
CA GLU A 15 15.19 -5.04 22.78
C GLU A 15 15.11 -5.77 21.44
N ALA A 16 13.91 -6.13 20.99
CA ALA A 16 13.70 -6.82 19.72
C ALA A 16 14.12 -5.94 18.51
N LEU A 17 13.83 -4.65 18.54
CA LEU A 17 14.23 -3.72 17.47
C LEU A 17 15.75 -3.52 17.43
N GLU A 18 16.40 -3.38 18.58
CA GLU A 18 17.86 -3.25 18.65
C GLU A 18 18.55 -4.54 18.17
N TYR A 19 18.03 -5.70 18.56
CA TYR A 19 18.51 -6.99 18.03
C TYR A 19 18.36 -7.06 16.50
N ALA A 20 17.18 -6.74 15.97
CA ALA A 20 16.93 -6.76 14.54
C ALA A 20 17.76 -5.70 13.78
N ALA A 21 18.01 -4.54 14.39
CA ALA A 21 18.87 -3.50 13.84
C ALA A 21 20.33 -3.99 13.72
N ALA A 22 20.85 -4.65 14.76
CA ALA A 22 22.17 -5.25 14.75
C ALA A 22 22.33 -6.35 13.68
N GLN A 23 21.29 -7.14 13.43
CA GLN A 23 21.32 -8.21 12.42
C GLN A 23 21.16 -7.70 10.98
N SER A 24 20.29 -6.71 10.78
CA SER A 24 19.92 -6.24 9.42
C SER A 24 20.77 -5.06 8.93
N GLY A 25 21.47 -4.36 9.83
CA GLY A 25 22.13 -3.09 9.52
C GLY A 25 21.16 -1.93 9.29
N ARG A 26 19.85 -2.14 9.50
CA ARG A 26 18.82 -1.11 9.36
C ARG A 26 18.56 -0.44 10.71
N PRO A 27 18.43 0.89 10.77
CA PRO A 27 18.07 1.57 12.01
C PRO A 27 16.77 1.05 12.63
N ALA A 28 16.73 0.93 13.96
CA ALA A 28 15.59 0.44 14.72
C ALA A 28 14.28 1.16 14.36
N HIS A 29 14.31 2.49 14.19
CA HIS A 29 13.12 3.26 13.82
C HIS A 29 12.56 2.91 12.42
N LEU A 30 13.41 2.49 11.47
CA LEU A 30 12.93 2.01 10.16
C LEU A 30 12.30 0.62 10.27
N LEU A 31 12.83 -0.23 11.14
CA LEU A 31 12.27 -1.56 11.41
C LEU A 31 10.90 -1.45 12.10
N GLU A 32 10.77 -0.58 13.10
CA GLU A 32 9.49 -0.32 13.76
C GLU A 32 8.45 0.16 12.74
N LYS A 33 8.85 1.08 11.86
CA LYS A 33 8.00 1.59 10.80
C LYS A 33 7.59 0.51 9.80
N ASP A 34 8.51 -0.39 9.46
CA ASP A 34 8.23 -1.53 8.60
C ASP A 34 7.16 -2.47 9.21
N ILE A 35 7.20 -2.67 10.53
CA ILE A 35 6.20 -3.45 11.27
C ILE A 35 4.82 -2.80 11.15
N TRP A 36 4.72 -1.49 11.42
CA TRP A 36 3.46 -0.76 11.31
C TRP A 36 2.90 -0.80 9.89
N MET A 37 3.75 -0.62 8.89
CA MET A 37 3.35 -0.67 7.48
C MET A 37 2.78 -2.03 7.08
N VAL A 38 3.48 -3.13 7.40
CA VAL A 38 3.01 -4.48 7.08
C VAL A 38 1.71 -4.79 7.82
N TRP A 39 1.60 -4.35 9.07
CA TRP A 39 0.35 -4.48 9.83
C TRP A 39 -0.80 -3.69 9.19
N THR A 40 -0.56 -2.45 8.76
CA THR A 40 -1.56 -1.63 8.08
C THR A 40 -2.01 -2.27 6.75
N LEU A 41 -1.07 -2.79 5.95
CA LEU A 41 -1.40 -3.52 4.73
C LEU A 41 -2.25 -4.76 5.04
N ALA A 42 -1.92 -5.53 6.07
CA ALA A 42 -2.72 -6.68 6.50
C ALA A 42 -4.14 -6.27 6.93
N ALA A 43 -4.29 -5.17 7.67
CA ALA A 43 -5.59 -4.64 8.07
C ALA A 43 -6.43 -4.19 6.88
N ILE A 44 -5.82 -3.51 5.89
CA ILE A 44 -6.49 -3.08 4.65
C ILE A 44 -6.94 -4.31 3.84
N CYS A 45 -6.05 -5.30 3.66
CA CYS A 45 -6.39 -6.53 2.94
C CYS A 45 -7.49 -7.35 3.63
N GLY A 46 -7.62 -7.25 4.96
CA GLY A 46 -8.70 -7.88 5.71
C GLY A 46 -10.02 -7.08 5.74
N SER A 47 -10.06 -5.89 5.14
CA SER A 47 -11.22 -5.00 5.16
C SER A 47 -12.14 -5.22 3.95
N THR A 48 -13.37 -4.71 4.03
CA THR A 48 -14.37 -4.80 2.95
C THR A 48 -14.01 -3.98 1.70
N ILE A 49 -13.03 -3.09 1.79
CA ILE A 49 -12.58 -2.26 0.66
C ILE A 49 -11.37 -2.85 -0.06
N ALA A 50 -10.85 -4.01 0.37
CA ALA A 50 -9.66 -4.62 -0.22
C ALA A 50 -9.81 -4.87 -1.73
N ASP A 51 -10.99 -5.35 -2.15
CA ASP A 51 -11.25 -5.73 -3.56
C ASP A 51 -11.32 -4.53 -4.53
N VAL A 52 -11.54 -3.32 -4.00
CA VAL A 52 -11.62 -2.08 -4.79
C VAL A 52 -10.35 -1.24 -4.68
N LEU A 53 -9.32 -1.74 -3.99
CA LEU A 53 -8.03 -1.10 -3.83
C LEU A 53 -6.96 -1.84 -4.62
N THR A 54 -6.14 -1.10 -5.34
CA THR A 54 -4.89 -1.60 -5.94
C THR A 54 -3.70 -1.05 -5.19
N PHE A 55 -2.86 -1.94 -4.65
CA PHE A 55 -1.58 -1.58 -4.03
C PHE A 55 -0.50 -1.36 -5.08
N LYS A 56 0.22 -0.24 -4.99
CA LYS A 56 1.21 0.16 -5.98
C LYS A 56 2.41 0.87 -5.36
N GLY A 57 3.21 1.54 -6.20
CA GLY A 57 4.30 2.40 -5.77
C GLY A 57 5.52 1.66 -5.27
N GLY A 58 6.43 2.39 -4.61
CA GLY A 58 7.75 1.88 -4.20
C GLY A 58 7.67 0.69 -3.25
N THR A 59 6.66 0.68 -2.38
CA THR A 59 6.49 -0.37 -1.37
C THR A 59 5.98 -1.67 -2.01
N SER A 60 5.14 -1.60 -3.04
CA SER A 60 4.78 -2.80 -3.82
C SER A 60 6.00 -3.41 -4.53
N LEU A 61 6.90 -2.57 -5.06
CA LEU A 61 8.13 -3.01 -5.74
C LEU A 61 9.12 -3.66 -4.77
N SER A 62 9.23 -3.17 -3.53
CA SER A 62 10.14 -3.74 -2.52
C SER A 62 9.56 -4.95 -1.78
N LYS A 63 8.28 -4.93 -1.39
CA LYS A 63 7.64 -5.96 -0.56
C LYS A 63 7.04 -7.12 -1.35
N VAL A 64 6.41 -6.83 -2.48
CA VAL A 64 5.66 -7.84 -3.27
C VAL A 64 6.55 -8.36 -4.38
N TYR A 65 6.99 -7.47 -5.28
CA TYR A 65 7.78 -7.87 -6.45
C TYR A 65 9.26 -8.12 -6.15
N LYS A 66 9.77 -7.54 -5.06
CA LYS A 66 11.19 -7.66 -4.63
C LYS A 66 12.19 -7.27 -5.72
N VAL A 67 11.84 -6.29 -6.55
CA VAL A 67 12.67 -5.81 -7.67
C VAL A 67 13.58 -4.65 -7.29
N ILE A 68 13.37 -4.08 -6.10
CA ILE A 68 14.25 -3.06 -5.49
C ILE A 68 14.55 -3.44 -4.04
N ASP A 69 15.78 -3.18 -3.60
CA ASP A 69 16.22 -3.38 -2.21
C ASP A 69 16.49 -2.03 -1.54
N ARG A 70 15.41 -1.29 -1.29
CA ARG A 70 15.41 -0.08 -0.48
C ARG A 70 14.21 -0.06 0.44
N PHE A 71 14.35 0.61 1.57
CA PHE A 71 13.20 0.95 2.39
C PHE A 71 12.29 1.91 1.61
N SER A 72 10.99 1.66 1.65
CA SER A 72 9.95 2.50 1.07
C SER A 72 8.91 2.66 2.15
N GLU A 73 8.65 3.89 2.56
CA GLU A 73 7.85 4.23 3.73
C GLU A 73 6.35 4.34 3.43
N ASP A 74 6.01 4.74 2.22
CA ASP A 74 4.64 5.10 1.86
C ASP A 74 3.78 3.87 1.54
N ILE A 75 2.47 3.99 1.76
CA ILE A 75 1.48 3.02 1.30
C ILE A 75 0.68 3.67 0.16
N ASP A 76 1.11 3.40 -1.08
CA ASP A 76 0.43 3.90 -2.26
C ASP A 76 -0.73 2.99 -2.66
N LEU A 77 -1.96 3.49 -2.54
CA LEU A 77 -3.19 2.78 -2.93
C LEU A 77 -3.91 3.56 -4.02
N THR A 78 -4.55 2.84 -4.93
CA THR A 78 -5.47 3.41 -5.92
C THR A 78 -6.84 2.79 -5.71
N TYR A 79 -7.86 3.61 -5.55
CA TYR A 79 -9.25 3.17 -5.43
C TYR A 79 -9.88 3.08 -6.82
N ASP A 80 -10.61 2.00 -7.11
CA ASP A 80 -11.32 1.87 -8.39
C ASP A 80 -12.42 2.94 -8.48
N ILE A 81 -12.22 3.90 -9.39
CA ILE A 81 -13.17 5.00 -9.60
C ILE A 81 -14.57 4.51 -9.95
N ARG A 82 -14.72 3.32 -10.57
CA ARG A 82 -16.03 2.72 -10.88
C ARG A 82 -16.79 2.31 -9.61
N ALA A 83 -16.07 2.00 -8.54
CA ALA A 83 -16.67 1.74 -7.24
C ALA A 83 -17.08 3.03 -6.51
N LEU A 84 -16.46 4.18 -6.80
CA LEU A 84 -16.87 5.50 -6.26
C LEU A 84 -17.99 6.14 -7.08
N VAL A 85 -17.93 5.99 -8.40
CA VAL A 85 -18.84 6.60 -9.37
C VAL A 85 -19.34 5.49 -10.29
N PRO A 86 -20.45 4.81 -9.93
CA PRO A 86 -20.97 3.69 -10.71
C PRO A 86 -21.34 4.06 -12.16
N GLU A 87 -21.67 5.32 -12.42
CA GLU A 87 -22.01 5.84 -13.74
C GLU A 87 -20.77 6.27 -14.56
N PHE A 88 -19.56 6.05 -14.03
CA PHE A 88 -18.32 6.53 -14.64
C PHE A 88 -18.13 6.05 -16.07
N ASP A 89 -18.45 4.78 -16.36
CA ASP A 89 -18.32 4.24 -17.71
C ASP A 89 -19.29 4.93 -18.69
N ALA A 90 -20.52 5.24 -18.26
CA ALA A 90 -21.49 5.99 -19.08
C ALA A 90 -21.04 7.44 -19.34
N ILE A 91 -20.42 8.07 -18.34
CA ILE A 91 -19.81 9.41 -18.50
C ILE A 91 -18.67 9.34 -19.51
N LEU A 92 -17.78 8.35 -19.39
CA LEU A 92 -16.66 8.16 -20.32
C LEU A 92 -17.11 7.93 -21.76
N GLU A 93 -18.13 7.08 -21.96
CA GLU A 93 -18.72 6.84 -23.29
C GLU A 93 -19.26 8.14 -23.91
N THR A 94 -19.95 8.94 -23.10
CA THR A 94 -20.49 10.23 -23.54
C THR A 94 -19.37 11.19 -23.94
N CYS A 95 -18.32 11.32 -23.12
CA CYS A 95 -17.15 12.15 -23.43
C CYS A 95 -16.43 11.69 -24.70
N ALA A 96 -16.24 10.38 -24.89
CA ALA A 96 -15.61 9.81 -26.07
C ALA A 96 -16.42 10.11 -27.35
N ALA A 97 -17.75 9.97 -27.29
CA ALA A 97 -18.63 10.30 -28.40
C ALA A 97 -18.59 11.79 -28.78
N ILE A 98 -18.46 12.68 -27.78
CA ILE A 98 -18.28 14.12 -28.02
C ILE A 98 -16.92 14.39 -28.68
N GLN A 99 -15.84 13.79 -28.18
CA GLN A 99 -14.49 13.99 -28.73
C GLN A 99 -14.39 13.53 -30.18
N ASP A 100 -14.99 12.38 -30.52
CA ASP A 100 -15.02 11.88 -31.89
C ASP A 100 -15.80 12.82 -32.83
N LYS A 101 -16.94 13.37 -32.38
CA LYS A 101 -17.66 14.40 -33.14
C LYS A 101 -16.81 15.65 -33.38
N VAL A 102 -16.07 16.12 -32.36
CA VAL A 102 -15.17 17.27 -32.49
C VAL A 102 -14.05 16.98 -33.49
N ASN A 103 -13.41 15.81 -33.41
CA ASN A 103 -12.32 15.41 -34.29
C ASN A 103 -12.74 15.30 -35.77
N ARG A 104 -14.01 14.95 -36.04
CA ARG A 104 -14.55 14.87 -37.42
C ARG A 104 -14.93 16.23 -38.02
N LEU A 105 -14.99 17.28 -37.20
CA LEU A 105 -15.28 18.65 -37.62
C LEU A 105 -14.01 19.49 -37.84
N ALA A 106 -12.84 18.98 -37.43
CA ALA A 106 -11.52 19.56 -37.65
C ALA A 106 -10.87 18.97 -38.92
#